data_AF-A0A9D1Z5J1-F1
#
_entry.id   AF-A0A9D1Z5J1-F1
#
_cell.length_a   1.000
_cell.length_b   1.000
_cell.length_c   1.000
_cell.angle_alpha   90.00
_cell.angle_beta   90.00
_cell.angle_gamma   90.00
#
_symmetry.space_group_name_H-M   'P 1'
#
loop_
_entity.id
_entity.type
_entity.pdbx_description
1 polymer ?
#
loop_
_entity_poly.entity_id
_entity_poly.type
_entity_poly.pdbx_seq_one_letter_code
_entity_poly.pdbx_strand_id
1 'polypeptide(L)'
;MVDERGKLFGKLNLIDLLVILLLIVAVALIGWKVTRKDGASNASRTILTYTVEVEGVDQEVYEGIKAYVPGESGIGDQLMANGEMVDAYVTNVTAAPHEGGLTMTDVNGTTMTFPVEGDDTLDLTFTIQANVVNSVTNEVGTQEVRIGKSHIVKTVHFELNNGTITTCEAEPWAEG
;
A
#
# COMPACT_ATOMS: atom_id res chain seq x y z
N MET A 1 25.95 -21.86 -2.40
CA MET A 1 27.37 -21.52 -2.66
C MET A 1 27.47 -20.01 -2.63
N VAL A 2 28.27 -19.46 -1.71
CA VAL A 2 28.53 -18.02 -1.53
C VAL A 2 29.90 -17.73 -2.13
N ASP A 3 30.04 -16.69 -2.95
CA ASP A 3 31.31 -16.30 -3.57
C ASP A 3 32.18 -15.49 -2.59
N GLU A 4 33.50 -15.70 -2.65
CA GLU A 4 34.55 -15.16 -1.76
C GLU A 4 34.84 -13.66 -1.96
N ARG A 5 33.88 -12.91 -2.52
CA ARG A 5 33.92 -11.44 -2.68
C ARG A 5 32.74 -10.71 -2.06
N GLY A 6 31.98 -11.36 -1.18
CA GLY A 6 30.99 -10.68 -0.31
C GLY A 6 29.92 -9.86 -1.03
N LYS A 7 29.71 -10.05 -2.34
CA LYS A 7 28.66 -9.36 -3.12
C LYS A 7 27.53 -10.34 -3.42
N LEU A 8 26.56 -10.39 -2.50
CA LEU A 8 25.25 -11.00 -2.75
C LEU A 8 24.27 -10.03 -3.44
N PHE A 9 24.63 -8.75 -3.58
CA PHE A 9 23.72 -7.72 -4.08
C PHE A 9 24.38 -6.91 -5.18
N GLY A 10 24.19 -7.36 -6.41
CA GLY A 10 24.67 -6.68 -7.61
C GLY A 10 23.77 -5.56 -8.12
N LYS A 11 22.63 -5.24 -7.47
CA LYS A 11 21.63 -4.28 -8.00
C LYS A 11 20.80 -3.50 -6.97
N LEU A 12 20.90 -3.76 -5.67
CA LEU A 12 20.07 -3.09 -4.68
C LEU A 12 20.80 -1.86 -4.12
N ASN A 13 20.17 -0.69 -4.23
CA ASN A 13 20.66 0.55 -3.63
C ASN A 13 20.54 0.48 -2.11
N LEU A 14 21.43 1.15 -1.36
CA LEU A 14 21.37 1.18 0.11
C LEU A 14 20.02 1.73 0.62
N ILE A 15 19.45 2.68 -0.12
CA ILE A 15 18.12 3.24 0.15
C ILE A 15 17.04 2.16 0.04
N ASP A 16 17.10 1.33 -1.01
CA ASP A 16 16.16 0.22 -1.24
C ASP A 16 16.22 -0.81 -0.10
N LEU A 17 17.44 -1.12 0.37
CA LEU A 17 17.63 -2.02 1.53
C LEU A 17 17.05 -1.44 2.83
N LEU A 18 17.17 -0.12 3.06
CA LEU A 18 16.62 0.54 4.24
C LEU A 18 15.08 0.55 4.23
N VAL A 19 14.47 0.73 3.06
CA VAL A 19 13.02 0.67 2.88
C VAL A 19 12.51 -0.75 3.19
N ILE A 20 13.18 -1.78 2.68
CA ILE A 20 12.84 -3.19 2.96
C ILE A 20 12.96 -3.49 4.47
N LEU A 21 14.01 -2.98 5.13
CA LEU A 21 14.19 -3.17 6.57
C LEU A 21 13.09 -2.49 7.40
N LEU A 22 12.68 -1.27 7.01
CA LEU A 22 11.58 -0.56 7.67
C LEU A 22 10.25 -1.30 7.52
N LEU A 23 9.97 -1.88 6.34
CA LEU A 23 8.81 -2.75 6.13
C LEU A 23 8.82 -3.96 7.08
N ILE A 24 9.95 -4.65 7.22
CA ILE A 24 10.09 -5.79 8.13
C ILE A 24 9.84 -5.38 9.59
N VAL A 25 10.36 -4.22 10.02
CA VAL A 25 10.14 -3.70 11.37
C VAL A 25 8.68 -3.31 11.60
N ALA A 26 8.01 -2.69 10.62
CA ALA A 26 6.60 -2.33 10.70
C ALA A 26 5.71 -3.57 10.90
N VAL A 27 5.93 -4.63 10.12
CA VAL A 27 5.23 -5.92 10.26
C VAL A 27 5.44 -6.51 11.65
N ALA A 28 6.67 -6.48 12.17
CA ALA A 28 6.99 -7.02 13.49
C ALA A 28 6.35 -6.24 14.65
N LEU A 29 6.31 -4.90 14.56
CA LEU A 29 5.72 -4.05 15.60
C LEU A 29 4.19 -4.16 15.65
N ILE A 30 3.54 -4.35 14.51
CA ILE A 30 2.09 -4.58 14.43
C ILE A 30 1.73 -5.96 14.96
N GLY A 31 2.48 -7.02 14.59
CA GLY A 31 2.33 -8.36 15.18
C GLY A 31 2.52 -8.36 16.71
N TRP A 32 3.43 -7.54 17.22
CA TRP A 32 3.65 -7.38 18.65
C TRP A 32 2.52 -6.61 19.37
N LYS A 33 1.86 -5.66 18.70
CA LYS A 33 0.73 -4.90 19.28
C LYS A 33 -0.56 -5.72 19.32
N VAL A 34 -0.79 -6.61 18.35
CA VAL A 34 -1.98 -7.46 18.25
C VAL A 34 -1.98 -8.62 19.27
N THR A 35 -0.81 -9.07 19.73
CA THR A 35 -0.70 -10.10 20.80
C THR A 35 -1.09 -9.61 22.20
N ARG A 36 -1.38 -8.31 22.38
CA ARG A 36 -1.82 -7.72 23.65
C ARG A 36 -3.26 -7.17 23.58
N LYS A 37 -4.26 -7.98 23.24
CA LYS A 37 -5.66 -7.67 23.59
C LYS A 37 -6.53 -8.93 23.69
N ASP A 38 -7.00 -9.14 24.92
CA ASP A 38 -8.11 -9.95 25.44
C ASP A 38 -8.70 -11.09 24.59
N GLY A 39 -8.75 -12.28 25.20
CA GLY A 39 -9.25 -13.51 24.62
C GLY A 39 -10.66 -13.38 24.04
N ALA A 40 -10.75 -13.45 22.71
CA ALA A 40 -11.97 -13.76 21.98
C ALA A 40 -11.65 -14.33 20.59
N SER A 41 -12.15 -15.55 20.36
CA SER A 41 -12.28 -16.30 19.09
C SER A 41 -11.00 -16.78 18.39
N ASN A 42 -10.86 -18.11 18.31
CA ASN A 42 -9.95 -18.86 17.43
C ASN A 42 -10.37 -18.78 15.94
N ALA A 43 -10.90 -17.64 15.48
CA ALA A 43 -11.05 -17.41 14.06
C ALA A 43 -9.65 -17.20 13.49
N SER A 44 -9.25 -18.02 12.52
CA SER A 44 -7.94 -17.91 11.85
C SER A 44 -7.82 -16.52 11.26
N ARG A 45 -7.07 -15.65 11.94
CA ARG A 45 -6.75 -14.30 11.51
C ARG A 45 -5.67 -14.40 10.45
N THR A 46 -5.92 -13.82 9.28
CA THR A 46 -4.95 -13.77 8.19
C THR A 46 -4.43 -12.35 8.07
N ILE A 47 -3.11 -12.21 8.00
CA ILE A 47 -2.49 -10.93 7.71
C ILE A 47 -2.38 -10.82 6.19
N LEU A 48 -3.05 -9.82 5.62
CA LEU A 48 -2.87 -9.43 4.23
C LEU A 48 -1.91 -8.25 4.16
N THR A 49 -0.92 -8.36 3.28
CA THR A 49 -0.10 -7.23 2.85
C THR A 49 -0.41 -7.00 1.38
N TYR A 50 -0.89 -5.80 1.03
CA TYR A 50 -1.30 -5.47 -0.32
C TYR A 50 -0.89 -4.06 -0.70
N THR A 51 -0.79 -3.80 -1.99
CA THR A 51 -0.48 -2.47 -2.52
C THR A 51 -1.66 -1.89 -3.27
N VAL A 52 -1.90 -0.60 -3.09
CA VAL A 52 -2.91 0.16 -3.83
C VAL A 52 -2.21 1.28 -4.59
N GLU A 53 -2.35 1.30 -5.90
CA GLU A 53 -1.86 2.37 -6.76
C GLU A 53 -2.97 3.37 -7.06
N VAL A 54 -2.71 4.66 -6.81
CA VAL A 54 -3.61 5.77 -7.14
C VAL A 54 -2.86 6.68 -8.10
N GLU A 55 -3.36 6.77 -9.34
CA GLU A 55 -2.70 7.53 -10.40
C GLU A 55 -3.07 9.02 -10.36
N GLY A 56 -2.15 9.87 -10.84
CA GLY A 56 -2.45 11.28 -11.12
C GLY A 56 -2.75 12.13 -9.88
N VAL A 57 -2.10 11.85 -8.75
CA VAL A 57 -2.30 12.60 -7.49
C VAL A 57 -1.40 13.84 -7.45
N ASP A 58 -1.95 15.00 -7.13
CA ASP A 58 -1.17 16.23 -6.99
C ASP A 58 0.00 16.08 -5.99
N GLN A 59 1.17 16.62 -6.34
CA GLN A 59 2.35 16.57 -5.47
C GLN A 59 2.07 17.15 -4.07
N GLU A 60 1.27 18.20 -3.94
CA GLU A 60 0.93 18.79 -2.63
C GLU A 60 0.18 17.79 -1.72
N VAL A 61 -0.70 16.97 -2.30
CA VAL A 61 -1.41 15.92 -1.57
C VAL A 61 -0.44 14.85 -1.07
N TYR A 62 0.51 14.44 -1.92
CA TYR A 62 1.57 13.50 -1.50
C TYR A 62 2.41 14.05 -0.34
N GLU A 63 2.80 15.32 -0.39
CA GLU A 63 3.55 15.97 0.70
C GLU A 63 2.76 15.96 2.02
N GLY A 64 1.44 16.20 1.98
CA GLY A 64 0.57 16.11 3.14
C GLY A 64 0.48 14.70 3.74
N ILE A 65 0.39 13.67 2.89
CA ILE A 65 0.28 12.26 3.33
C ILE A 65 1.52 11.80 4.09
N LYS A 66 2.73 12.26 3.69
CA LYS A 66 3.99 11.86 4.34
C LYS A 66 4.06 12.19 5.83
N ALA A 67 3.27 13.15 6.32
CA ALA A 67 3.18 13.44 7.76
C ALA A 67 2.56 12.27 8.56
N TYR A 68 1.79 11.40 7.91
CA TYR A 68 1.00 10.34 8.54
C TYR A 68 1.47 8.92 8.17
N VAL A 69 2.29 8.76 7.13
CA VAL A 69 2.73 7.46 6.62
C VAL A 69 4.25 7.39 6.47
N PRO A 70 4.97 6.57 7.27
CA PRO A 70 4.50 5.80 8.44
C PRO A 70 4.20 6.67 9.68
N GLY A 71 4.31 8.00 9.56
CA GLY A 71 4.12 8.96 10.66
C GLY A 71 5.20 8.84 11.75
N GLU A 72 5.14 9.72 12.76
CA GLU A 72 6.13 9.74 13.86
C GLU A 72 6.17 8.45 14.69
N SER A 73 5.08 7.69 14.69
CA SER A 73 4.98 6.41 15.41
C SER A 73 5.62 5.23 14.68
N GLY A 74 5.96 5.39 13.39
CA GLY A 74 6.56 4.34 12.57
C GLY A 74 5.62 3.21 12.14
N ILE A 75 4.31 3.34 12.38
CA ILE A 75 3.30 2.27 12.16
C ILE A 75 2.40 2.57 10.95
N GLY A 76 2.28 3.84 10.53
CA GLY A 76 1.33 4.27 9.50
C GLY A 76 -0.03 4.67 10.04
N ASP A 77 -0.85 5.25 9.17
CA ASP A 77 -2.18 5.74 9.52
C ASP A 77 -3.25 4.65 9.34
N GLN A 78 -4.24 4.62 10.22
CA GLN A 78 -5.23 3.55 10.26
C GLN A 78 -6.36 3.82 9.26
N LEU A 79 -6.74 2.79 8.50
CA LEU A 79 -7.85 2.88 7.57
C LEU A 79 -9.18 3.02 8.31
N MET A 80 -10.14 3.68 7.66
CA MET A 80 -11.51 3.80 8.12
C MET A 80 -12.52 3.44 7.03
N ALA A 81 -13.64 2.87 7.43
CA ALA A 81 -14.78 2.57 6.57
C ALA A 81 -16.07 2.83 7.33
N ASN A 82 -17.08 3.42 6.67
CA ASN A 82 -18.40 3.69 7.25
C ASN A 82 -18.38 4.44 8.60
N GLY A 83 -17.39 5.31 8.82
CA GLY A 83 -17.25 6.08 10.05
C GLY A 83 -16.55 5.34 11.21
N GLU A 84 -16.08 4.12 10.98
CA GLU A 84 -15.37 3.30 11.97
C GLU A 84 -13.94 2.98 11.51
N MET A 85 -13.03 2.80 12.46
CA MET A 85 -11.66 2.38 12.19
C MET A 85 -11.63 0.87 11.93
N VAL A 86 -10.93 0.46 10.88
CA VAL A 86 -10.76 -0.97 10.54
C VAL A 86 -9.37 -1.44 10.95
N ASP A 87 -9.19 -2.75 11.16
CA ASP A 87 -7.89 -3.36 11.54
C ASP A 87 -6.97 -3.45 10.31
N ALA A 88 -6.67 -2.30 9.72
CA ALA A 88 -5.80 -2.14 8.57
C ALA A 88 -5.08 -0.79 8.61
N TYR A 89 -3.83 -0.76 8.17
CA TYR A 89 -2.91 0.36 8.34
C TYR A 89 -2.16 0.64 7.04
N VAL A 90 -2.10 1.91 6.65
CA VAL A 90 -1.28 2.39 5.53
C VAL A 90 0.14 2.57 6.04
N THR A 91 0.99 1.57 5.82
CA THR A 91 2.33 1.49 6.44
C THR A 91 3.41 2.21 5.63
N ASN A 92 3.20 2.37 4.32
CA ASN A 92 4.15 3.05 3.45
C ASN A 92 3.43 3.71 2.26
N VAL A 93 4.07 4.74 1.71
CA VAL A 93 3.67 5.36 0.44
C VAL A 93 4.92 5.73 -0.36
N THR A 94 4.95 5.31 -1.63
CA THR A 94 5.96 5.73 -2.60
C THR A 94 5.30 6.47 -3.74
N ALA A 95 6.06 7.34 -4.41
CA ALA A 95 5.58 8.13 -5.53
C ALA A 95 6.48 7.95 -6.76
N ALA A 96 5.87 7.91 -7.95
CA ALA A 96 6.54 8.01 -9.24
C ALA A 96 5.91 9.15 -10.06
N PRO A 97 6.64 9.82 -10.97
CA PRO A 97 6.03 10.76 -11.89
C PRO A 97 4.89 10.11 -12.67
N HIS A 98 3.73 10.77 -12.71
CA HIS A 98 2.61 10.30 -13.51
C HIS A 98 2.87 10.61 -14.98
N GLU A 99 2.98 9.57 -15.80
CA GLU A 99 3.12 9.69 -17.25
C GLU A 99 1.72 9.72 -17.90
N GLY A 100 0.98 10.78 -17.61
CA GLY A 100 -0.37 11.02 -18.13
C GLY A 100 -0.38 11.73 -19.48
N GLY A 101 -1.37 11.41 -20.32
CA GLY A 101 -1.56 12.11 -21.59
C GLY A 101 -2.93 11.86 -22.22
N LEU A 102 -3.47 12.88 -22.89
CA LEU A 102 -4.68 12.75 -23.68
C LEU A 102 -4.37 11.88 -24.89
N THR A 103 -4.93 10.68 -24.90
CA THR A 103 -4.79 9.75 -26.03
C THR A 103 -5.95 9.95 -27.00
N MET A 104 -5.66 10.52 -28.17
CA MET A 104 -6.61 10.62 -29.28
C MET A 104 -6.30 9.56 -30.33
N THR A 105 -7.34 8.87 -30.81
CA THR A 105 -7.24 7.97 -31.97
C THR A 105 -7.97 8.60 -33.14
N ASP A 106 -7.28 8.81 -34.25
CA ASP A 106 -7.89 9.32 -35.50
C ASP A 106 -8.76 8.23 -36.18
N VAL A 107 -9.58 8.63 -37.16
CA VAL A 107 -10.42 7.77 -38.00
C VAL A 107 -9.66 6.66 -38.72
N ASN A 108 -8.33 6.80 -38.86
CA ASN A 108 -7.44 5.80 -39.45
C ASN A 108 -6.82 4.83 -38.42
N GLY A 109 -7.17 4.93 -37.14
CA GLY A 109 -6.61 4.09 -36.06
C GLY A 109 -5.24 4.52 -35.55
N THR A 110 -4.74 5.68 -35.97
CA THR A 110 -3.48 6.25 -35.46
C THR A 110 -3.71 6.85 -34.08
N THR A 111 -2.99 6.34 -33.09
CA THR A 111 -3.00 6.86 -31.71
C THR A 111 -1.96 7.95 -31.54
N MET A 112 -2.36 9.11 -31.01
CA MET A 112 -1.50 10.20 -30.59
C MET A 112 -1.74 10.47 -29.11
N THR A 113 -0.67 10.50 -28.30
CA THR A 113 -0.72 10.87 -26.89
C THR A 113 -0.17 12.28 -26.75
N PHE A 114 -1.03 13.21 -26.33
CA PHE A 114 -0.64 14.56 -25.98
C PHE A 114 -0.32 14.59 -24.48
N PRO A 115 0.93 14.85 -24.07
CA PRO A 115 1.23 15.04 -22.66
C PRO A 115 0.38 16.21 -22.16
N VAL A 116 -0.26 16.04 -21.00
CA VAL A 116 -0.91 17.16 -20.33
C VAL A 116 0.20 17.91 -19.61
N GLU A 117 0.80 18.89 -20.29
CA GLU A 117 1.75 19.79 -19.64
C GLU A 117 1.01 20.62 -18.59
N GLY A 118 1.36 20.48 -17.30
CA GLY A 118 0.92 21.43 -16.28
C GLY A 118 0.74 20.89 -14.87
N ASP A 119 0.52 19.60 -14.68
CA ASP A 119 0.24 19.07 -13.34
C ASP A 119 1.38 18.15 -12.92
N ASP A 120 2.23 18.61 -11.99
CA ASP A 120 3.21 17.80 -11.26
C ASP A 120 2.46 16.74 -10.42
N THR A 121 1.94 15.74 -11.13
CA THR A 121 1.13 14.66 -10.59
C THR A 121 1.98 13.42 -10.44
N LEU A 122 1.61 12.61 -9.45
CA LEU A 122 2.35 11.45 -9.01
C LEU A 122 1.43 10.25 -8.96
N ASP A 123 1.95 9.12 -9.40
CA ASP A 123 1.34 7.83 -9.13
C ASP A 123 1.81 7.37 -7.76
N LEU A 124 0.86 7.29 -6.82
CA LEU A 124 1.13 6.90 -5.45
C LEU A 124 0.85 5.43 -5.24
N THR A 125 1.85 4.70 -4.78
CA THR A 125 1.71 3.30 -4.36
C THR A 125 1.70 3.23 -2.83
N PHE A 126 0.55 2.88 -2.27
CA PHE A 126 0.36 2.64 -0.85
C PHE A 126 0.63 1.18 -0.52
N THR A 127 1.40 0.91 0.53
CA THR A 127 1.47 -0.41 1.15
C THR A 127 0.52 -0.45 2.35
N ILE A 128 -0.34 -1.46 2.38
CA ILE A 128 -1.37 -1.62 3.40
C ILE A 128 -1.25 -3.00 4.01
N GLN A 129 -1.26 -3.04 5.34
CA GLN A 129 -1.34 -4.28 6.10
C GLN A 129 -2.68 -4.36 6.80
N ALA A 130 -3.41 -5.45 6.61
CA ALA A 130 -4.73 -5.66 7.17
C ALA A 130 -4.86 -7.02 7.86
N ASN A 131 -5.55 -7.04 8.99
CA ASN A 131 -5.97 -8.25 9.66
C ASN A 131 -7.39 -8.62 9.21
N VAL A 132 -7.51 -9.66 8.39
CA VAL A 132 -8.81 -10.11 7.89
C VAL A 132 -9.29 -11.32 8.68
N VAL A 133 -10.57 -11.26 9.06
CA VAL A 133 -11.24 -12.36 9.78
C VAL A 133 -11.65 -13.48 8.82
N ASN A 134 -11.85 -13.16 7.54
CA ASN A 134 -12.22 -14.12 6.49
C ASN A 134 -11.21 -14.08 5.34
N SER A 135 -10.36 -15.10 5.26
CA SER A 135 -9.33 -15.24 4.22
C SER A 135 -9.88 -15.63 2.83
N VAL A 136 -11.17 -15.93 2.72
CA VAL A 136 -11.82 -16.24 1.44
C VAL A 136 -12.30 -14.96 0.75
N THR A 137 -12.90 -14.05 1.51
CA THR A 137 -13.40 -12.76 0.99
C THR A 137 -12.34 -11.66 1.06
N ASN A 138 -11.37 -11.75 1.96
CA ASN A 138 -10.29 -10.76 2.12
C ASN A 138 -10.86 -9.33 2.23
N GLU A 139 -11.80 -9.11 3.14
CA GLU A 139 -12.47 -7.81 3.27
C GLU A 139 -11.78 -6.90 4.28
N VAL A 140 -11.60 -5.63 3.89
CA VAL A 140 -11.17 -4.53 4.75
C VAL A 140 -12.28 -3.49 4.78
N GLY A 141 -13.00 -3.41 5.91
CA GLY A 141 -14.25 -2.67 5.99
C GLY A 141 -15.31 -3.30 5.10
N THR A 142 -15.70 -2.61 4.02
CA THR A 142 -16.64 -3.12 2.99
C THR A 142 -15.96 -3.40 1.65
N GLN A 143 -14.64 -3.24 1.59
CA GLN A 143 -13.87 -3.35 0.35
C GLN A 143 -13.20 -4.72 0.26
N GLU A 144 -13.48 -5.43 -0.83
CA GLU A 144 -12.84 -6.70 -1.14
C GLU A 144 -11.40 -6.47 -1.61
N VAL A 145 -10.43 -7.15 -1.00
CA VAL A 145 -9.01 -7.05 -1.33
C VAL A 145 -8.63 -8.17 -2.30
N ARG A 146 -8.53 -7.83 -3.58
CA ARG A 146 -7.98 -8.68 -4.65
C ARG A 146 -7.27 -7.83 -5.70
N ILE A 147 -6.25 -8.39 -6.33
CA ILE A 147 -5.53 -7.74 -7.43
C ILE A 147 -6.52 -7.34 -8.55
N GLY A 148 -6.41 -6.10 -9.02
CA GLY A 148 -7.26 -5.50 -10.05
C GLY A 148 -8.60 -4.95 -9.56
N LYS A 149 -8.95 -5.12 -8.28
CA LYS A 149 -10.12 -4.44 -7.69
C LYS A 149 -9.79 -3.00 -7.36
N SER A 150 -10.80 -2.15 -7.47
CA SER A 150 -10.70 -0.78 -6.95
C SER A 150 -10.72 -0.78 -5.43
N HIS A 151 -9.93 0.11 -4.84
CA HIS A 151 -9.83 0.31 -3.40
C HIS A 151 -9.67 1.79 -3.08
N ILE A 152 -10.49 2.28 -2.15
CA ILE A 152 -10.40 3.60 -1.57
C ILE A 152 -9.42 3.54 -0.40
N VAL A 153 -8.35 4.33 -0.45
CA VAL A 153 -7.42 4.50 0.66
C VAL A 153 -7.92 5.65 1.51
N LYS A 154 -8.60 5.33 2.61
CA LYS A 154 -9.25 6.30 3.48
C LYS A 154 -8.80 6.15 4.92
N THR A 155 -8.27 7.21 5.48
CA THR A 155 -7.95 7.36 6.91
C THR A 155 -8.71 8.54 7.48
N VAL A 156 -8.46 8.87 8.76
CA VAL A 156 -9.01 10.10 9.35
C VAL A 156 -8.35 11.38 8.83
N HIS A 157 -7.18 11.28 8.16
CA HIS A 157 -6.39 12.42 7.69
C HIS A 157 -6.45 12.62 6.19
N PHE A 158 -6.58 11.55 5.39
CA PHE A 158 -6.65 11.65 3.94
C PHE A 158 -7.57 10.59 3.33
N GLU A 159 -8.06 10.90 2.14
CA GLU A 159 -8.93 10.01 1.37
C GLU A 159 -8.57 10.10 -0.10
N LEU A 160 -8.14 8.99 -0.68
CA LEU A 160 -7.87 8.85 -2.11
C LEU A 160 -8.78 7.76 -2.69
N ASN A 161 -9.51 8.15 -3.72
CA ASN A 161 -10.42 7.28 -4.45
C ASN A 161 -9.73 6.69 -5.67
N ASN A 162 -10.41 5.77 -6.35
CA ASN A 162 -9.99 5.21 -7.63
C ASN A 162 -8.64 4.46 -7.59
N GLY A 163 -8.17 4.05 -6.41
CA GLY A 163 -7.00 3.20 -6.29
C GLY A 163 -7.24 1.81 -6.88
N THR A 164 -6.19 1.18 -7.38
CA THR A 164 -6.22 -0.20 -7.89
C THR A 164 -5.27 -1.07 -7.08
N ILE A 165 -5.75 -2.23 -6.63
CA ILE A 165 -4.91 -3.18 -5.91
C ILE A 165 -3.94 -3.85 -6.90
N THR A 166 -2.63 -3.68 -6.71
CA THR A 166 -1.59 -4.19 -7.63
C THR A 166 -0.90 -5.45 -7.12
N THR A 167 -0.85 -5.64 -5.79
CA THR A 167 -0.34 -6.87 -5.15
C THR A 167 -1.27 -7.28 -4.01
N CYS A 168 -1.26 -8.56 -3.64
CA CYS A 168 -1.98 -9.07 -2.47
C CYS A 168 -1.33 -10.37 -2.02
N GLU A 169 -0.64 -10.32 -0.89
CA GLU A 169 0.02 -11.45 -0.26
C GLU A 169 -0.67 -11.75 1.08
N ALA A 170 -0.98 -13.02 1.30
CA ALA A 170 -1.53 -13.50 2.56
C ALA A 170 -0.44 -14.27 3.30
N GLU A 171 -0.07 -13.82 4.48
CA GLU A 171 0.74 -14.64 5.39
C GLU A 171 -0.23 -15.45 6.28
N PRO A 172 -0.22 -16.79 6.18
CA PRO A 172 -0.96 -17.61 7.14
C PRO A 172 -0.36 -17.38 8.53
N TRP A 173 -1.22 -17.23 9.53
CA TRP A 173 -0.80 -17.18 10.93
C TRP A 173 0.05 -18.42 11.24
N ALA A 174 1.36 -18.23 11.45
CA ALA A 174 2.19 -19.24 12.07
C ALA A 174 1.85 -19.25 13.56
N GLU A 175 1.06 -20.23 13.98
CA GLU A 175 0.85 -20.50 15.39
C GLU A 175 2.22 -20.66 16.07
N GLY A 176 2.51 -19.78 17.02
CA GLY A 176 3.59 -19.91 17.99
C GLY A 176 3.00 -19.92 19.38
#